data_AF-A0A1B6BX89-F1
#
_entry.id   AF-A0A1B6BX89-F1
#
_cell.length_a   1.000
_cell.length_b   1.000
_cell.length_c   1.000
_cell.angle_alpha   90.00
_cell.angle_beta   90.00
_cell.angle_gamma   90.00
#
_symmetry.space_group_name_H-M   'P 1'
#
loop_
_entity.id
_entity.type
_entity.pdbx_description
1 polymer ?
#
loop_
_entity_poly.entity_id
_entity_poly.type
_entity_poly.pdbx_seq_one_letter_code
_entity_poly.pdbx_strand_id
1 'polypeptide(L)'
;VPYMLDKDAMTKWRLHRFQQNRIRTRQHNVVTEARGLKGLQGVVLARNAFTPIEAWKIFFPDEVINDIVIHPNRLLPKIRPKFNRERDCKDTNSEELMSLFWTVILCRFKVLSLGSF
;
A
#
# COMPACT_ATOMS: atom_id res chain seq x y z
N VAL A 1 -27.01 -49.97 -6.15
CA VAL A 1 -27.52 -48.61 -5.80
C VAL A 1 -28.17 -48.04 -7.06
N PRO A 2 -29.47 -47.66 -7.02
CA PRO A 2 -30.15 -47.11 -8.19
C PRO A 2 -29.48 -45.81 -8.66
N TYR A 3 -29.35 -45.65 -9.97
CA TYR A 3 -28.80 -44.46 -10.62
C TYR A 3 -29.58 -44.17 -11.90
N MET A 4 -29.68 -42.89 -12.26
CA MET A 4 -30.16 -42.42 -13.56
C MET A 4 -28.97 -42.09 -14.46
N LEU A 5 -29.15 -42.27 -15.75
CA LEU A 5 -28.23 -41.78 -16.77
C LEU A 5 -28.74 -40.46 -17.30
N ASP A 6 -27.81 -39.54 -17.52
CA ASP A 6 -28.09 -38.28 -18.22
C ASP A 6 -28.36 -38.52 -19.71
N LYS A 7 -28.81 -37.50 -20.42
CA LYS A 7 -29.13 -37.56 -21.87
C LYS A 7 -27.96 -38.05 -22.72
N ASP A 8 -26.74 -37.78 -22.29
CA ASP A 8 -25.52 -38.18 -22.99
C ASP A 8 -25.10 -39.63 -22.69
N ALA A 9 -25.89 -40.39 -21.92
CA ALA A 9 -25.65 -41.78 -21.49
C ALA A 9 -24.31 -42.05 -20.78
N MET A 10 -23.48 -41.03 -20.57
CA MET A 10 -22.17 -41.13 -19.94
C MET A 10 -22.20 -40.74 -18.45
N THR A 11 -22.98 -39.71 -18.10
CA THR A 11 -23.04 -39.20 -16.74
C THR A 11 -24.06 -39.98 -15.92
N LYS A 12 -23.62 -40.64 -14.85
CA LYS A 12 -24.45 -41.43 -13.92
C LYS A 12 -24.80 -40.61 -12.68
N TRP A 13 -26.07 -40.26 -12.54
CA TRP A 13 -26.64 -39.59 -11.37
C TRP A 13 -27.13 -40.62 -10.36
N ARG A 14 -26.45 -40.76 -9.22
CA ARG A 14 -26.87 -41.70 -8.17
C ARG A 14 -28.08 -41.13 -7.43
N LEU A 15 -29.15 -41.91 -7.32
CA LEU A 15 -30.43 -41.47 -6.75
C LEU A 15 -30.51 -41.60 -5.23
N HIS A 16 -29.50 -42.19 -4.60
CA HIS A 16 -29.45 -42.37 -3.15
C HIS A 16 -28.48 -41.37 -2.52
N ARG A 17 -28.87 -40.77 -1.38
CA ARG A 17 -27.97 -39.97 -0.56
C ARG A 17 -26.84 -40.88 -0.07
N PHE A 18 -25.59 -40.55 -0.37
CA PHE A 18 -24.46 -41.27 0.21
C PHE A 18 -24.57 -41.23 1.73
N GLN A 19 -24.38 -42.36 2.41
CA GLN A 19 -24.20 -42.36 3.85
C GLN A 19 -23.01 -41.44 4.15
N GLN A 20 -23.26 -40.35 4.86
CA GLN A 20 -22.22 -39.42 5.25
C GLN A 20 -21.37 -40.08 6.32
N ASN A 21 -20.41 -40.92 5.89
CA ASN A 21 -19.27 -41.22 6.74
C ASN A 21 -18.65 -39.87 7.08
N ARG A 22 -18.42 -39.64 8.39
CA ARG A 22 -17.89 -38.40 8.96
C ARG A 22 -16.44 -38.18 8.53
N ILE A 23 -16.22 -38.00 7.23
CA ILE A 23 -14.91 -37.77 6.63
C ILE A 23 -14.78 -36.26 6.54
N ARG A 24 -13.73 -35.73 7.19
CA ARG A 24 -13.38 -34.31 7.12
C ARG A 24 -13.15 -33.93 5.66
N THR A 25 -13.99 -33.06 5.10
CA THR A 25 -13.76 -32.47 3.77
C THR A 25 -12.39 -31.78 3.79
N ARG A 26 -11.48 -32.13 2.86
CA ARG A 26 -10.18 -31.45 2.76
C ARG A 26 -10.43 -29.96 2.51
N GLN A 27 -9.82 -29.10 3.32
CA GLN A 27 -9.80 -27.66 3.06
C GLN A 27 -9.05 -27.44 1.74
N HIS A 28 -9.79 -27.06 0.69
CA HIS A 28 -9.23 -26.54 -0.54
C HIS A 28 -9.29 -25.01 -0.47
N ASN A 29 -8.34 -24.31 -1.12
CA ASN A 29 -8.13 -22.85 -1.02
C ASN A 29 -7.55 -22.34 0.30
N VAL A 30 -6.62 -23.08 0.92
CA VAL A 30 -5.81 -22.53 2.03
C VAL A 30 -4.79 -21.57 1.41
N VAL A 31 -5.03 -20.26 1.55
CA VAL A 31 -4.04 -19.24 1.19
C VAL A 31 -2.90 -19.32 2.22
N THR A 32 -1.81 -19.95 1.82
CA THR A 32 -0.59 -20.13 2.64
C THR A 32 0.39 -18.96 2.50
N GLU A 33 0.13 -18.03 1.57
CA GLU A 33 0.94 -16.82 1.43
C GLU A 33 0.82 -15.97 2.70
N ALA A 34 1.97 -15.68 3.33
CA ALA A 34 2.04 -14.74 4.43
C ALA A 34 1.54 -13.37 3.96
N ARG A 35 0.53 -12.84 4.65
CA ARG A 35 0.03 -11.48 4.41
C ARG A 35 1.03 -10.50 5.04
N GLY A 36 1.86 -9.87 4.21
CA GLY A 36 2.89 -8.94 4.66
C GLY A 36 3.75 -8.43 3.49
N LEU A 37 4.76 -7.64 3.83
CA LEU A 37 5.72 -7.13 2.84
C LEU A 37 6.39 -8.30 2.12
N LYS A 38 6.35 -8.28 0.78
CA LYS A 38 6.97 -9.32 -0.05
C LYS A 38 8.43 -8.93 -0.29
N GLY A 39 9.35 -9.86 -0.01
CA GLY A 39 10.80 -9.71 -0.24
C GLY A 39 11.63 -9.48 1.03
N LEU A 40 12.79 -10.15 1.11
CA LEU A 40 13.69 -10.12 2.27
C LEU A 40 14.10 -8.70 2.68
N GLN A 41 14.35 -7.81 1.71
CA GLN A 41 14.79 -6.46 1.99
C GLN A 41 13.69 -5.59 2.61
N GLY A 42 12.48 -5.62 2.05
CA GLY A 42 11.33 -4.87 2.59
C GLY A 42 10.92 -5.36 3.98
N VAL A 43 10.97 -6.68 4.22
CA VAL A 43 10.69 -7.27 5.53
C VAL A 43 11.75 -6.87 6.56
N VAL A 44 13.04 -6.88 6.22
CA VAL A 44 14.12 -6.50 7.15
C VAL A 44 14.04 -5.01 7.50
N LEU A 45 13.84 -4.14 6.50
CA LEU A 45 13.74 -2.70 6.71
C LEU A 45 12.53 -2.35 7.60
N ALA A 46 11.36 -2.93 7.33
CA ALA A 46 10.16 -2.68 8.12
C ALA A 46 10.19 -3.32 9.50
N ARG A 47 10.79 -4.50 9.65
CA ARG A 47 10.93 -5.16 10.95
C ARG A 47 11.83 -4.36 11.90
N ASN A 48 12.79 -3.62 11.37
CA ASN A 48 13.74 -2.84 12.15
C ASN A 48 13.34 -1.37 12.31
N ALA A 49 12.20 -0.95 11.78
CA ALA A 49 11.68 0.40 11.99
C ALA A 49 10.87 0.45 13.29
N PHE A 50 11.49 1.01 14.34
CA PHE A 50 10.88 1.13 15.67
C PHE A 50 10.30 2.51 15.92
N THR A 51 10.69 3.50 15.12
CA THR A 51 10.19 4.87 15.21
C THR A 51 9.30 5.23 14.01
N PRO A 52 8.33 6.16 14.17
CA PRO A 52 7.52 6.64 13.06
C PRO A 52 8.36 7.26 11.93
N ILE A 53 9.49 7.86 12.26
CA ILE A 53 10.42 8.46 11.28
C ILE A 53 11.13 7.36 10.48
N GLU A 54 11.59 6.29 11.13
CA GLU A 54 12.18 5.14 10.41
C GLU A 54 11.15 4.49 9.50
N ALA A 55 9.92 4.31 9.97
CA ALA A 55 8.84 3.78 9.15
C ALA A 55 8.54 4.67 7.94
N TRP A 56 8.57 5.99 8.11
CA TRP A 56 8.41 6.96 7.02
C TRP A 56 9.51 6.84 5.96
N LYS A 57 10.77 6.71 6.40
CA LYS A 57 11.92 6.58 5.51
C LYS A 57 11.90 5.33 4.62
N ILE A 58 11.15 4.29 5.00
CA ILE A 58 10.93 3.12 4.14
C ILE A 58 10.14 3.48 2.88
N PHE A 59 9.16 4.38 3.01
CA PHE A 59 8.33 4.83 1.88
C PHE A 59 8.99 5.97 1.12
N PHE A 60 9.64 6.88 1.84
CA PHE A 60 10.30 8.07 1.30
C PHE A 60 11.76 8.09 1.75
N PRO A 61 12.63 7.32 1.08
CA PRO A 61 14.04 7.30 1.41
C PRO A 61 14.70 8.63 1.03
N ASP A 62 15.85 8.93 1.65
CA ASP A 62 16.51 10.23 1.52
C ASP A 62 16.92 10.53 0.05
N GLU A 63 17.19 9.51 -0.78
CA GLU A 63 17.46 9.71 -2.21
C GLU A 63 16.25 10.28 -2.96
N VAL A 64 15.06 9.75 -2.67
CA VAL A 64 13.82 10.24 -3.29
C VAL A 64 13.54 11.68 -2.87
N ILE A 65 13.75 11.99 -1.60
CA ILE A 65 13.61 13.37 -1.07
C ILE A 65 14.58 14.31 -1.78
N ASN A 66 15.83 13.90 -1.96
CA ASN A 66 16.84 14.70 -2.66
C ASN A 66 16.48 14.92 -4.14
N ASP A 67 16.01 13.88 -4.84
CA ASP A 67 15.56 14.01 -6.23
C ASP A 67 14.40 15.01 -6.36
N ILE A 68 13.44 14.95 -5.43
CA ILE A 68 12.32 15.90 -5.39
C ILE A 68 12.81 17.34 -5.14
N VAL A 69 13.90 17.54 -4.40
CA VAL A 69 14.48 18.88 -4.17
C VAL A 69 15.25 19.39 -5.39
N ILE A 70 16.01 18.51 -6.05
CA ILE A 70 16.88 18.88 -7.18
C ILE A 70 16.08 19.38 -8.38
N HIS A 71 14.96 18.72 -8.72
CA HIS A 71 14.21 19.05 -9.93
C HIS A 71 13.56 20.45 -9.91
N PRO A 72 12.84 20.87 -8.85
CA PRO A 72 12.32 22.22 -8.71
C PRO A 72 13.44 23.26 -8.66
N ASN A 73 14.51 23.02 -7.89
CA ASN A 73 15.64 23.95 -7.79
C ASN A 73 16.29 24.23 -9.14
N ARG A 74 16.30 23.26 -10.06
CA ARG A 74 16.76 23.46 -11.44
C ARG A 74 15.83 24.38 -12.25
N LEU A 75 14.55 24.46 -11.90
CA LEU A 75 13.54 25.29 -12.58
C LEU A 75 13.40 26.67 -11.95
N LEU A 76 13.64 26.82 -10.65
CA LEU A 76 13.48 28.07 -9.91
C LEU A 76 14.17 29.28 -10.57
N PRO A 77 15.42 29.20 -11.07
CA PRO A 77 16.06 30.33 -11.74
C PRO A 77 15.26 30.92 -12.91
N LYS A 78 14.45 30.11 -13.60
CA LYS A 78 13.60 30.56 -14.72
C LYS A 78 12.32 31.28 -14.23
N ILE A 79 11.89 31.01 -13.01
CA ILE A 79 10.64 31.52 -12.45
C ILE A 79 10.91 32.72 -11.52
N ARG A 80 12.07 32.76 -10.86
CA ARG A 80 12.52 33.84 -9.96
C ARG A 80 12.25 35.27 -10.48
N PRO A 81 12.51 35.61 -11.77
CA PRO A 81 12.27 36.96 -12.28
C PRO A 81 10.79 37.40 -12.24
N LYS A 82 9.85 36.46 -12.09
CA LYS A 82 8.41 36.76 -12.00
C LYS A 82 7.97 37.25 -10.62
N PHE A 83 8.84 37.15 -9.62
CA PHE A 83 8.53 37.54 -8.24
C PHE A 83 9.23 38.85 -7.90
N ASN A 84 8.46 39.78 -7.30
CA ASN A 84 8.99 41.08 -6.87
C ASN A 84 9.79 41.00 -5.56
N ARG A 85 9.58 39.95 -4.76
CA ARG A 85 10.25 39.77 -3.47
C ARG A 85 11.14 38.53 -3.53
N GLU A 86 12.39 38.69 -3.10
CA GLU A 86 13.38 37.62 -3.08
C GLU A 86 12.94 36.40 -2.24
N ARG A 87 12.21 36.64 -1.15
CA ARG A 87 11.74 35.58 -0.25
C ARG A 87 10.70 34.64 -0.87
N ASP A 88 10.00 35.08 -1.91
CA ASP A 88 8.85 34.34 -2.46
C ASP A 88 9.31 33.20 -3.40
N CYS A 89 10.59 33.17 -3.79
CA CYS A 89 11.15 32.18 -4.73
C CYS A 89 12.58 31.77 -4.34
N LYS A 90 12.76 31.36 -3.07
CA LYS A 90 14.02 30.76 -2.58
C LYS A 90 14.14 29.31 -3.02
N ASP A 91 15.38 28.80 -2.99
CA ASP A 91 15.64 27.38 -3.22
C ASP A 91 14.95 26.54 -2.14
N THR A 92 14.40 25.41 -2.57
CA THR A 92 13.78 24.42 -1.71
C THR A 92 14.85 23.60 -1.00
N ASN A 93 14.67 23.33 0.28
CA ASN A 93 15.51 22.42 1.05
C ASN A 93 14.76 21.13 1.44
N SER A 94 15.51 20.08 1.80
CA SER A 94 14.93 18.80 2.24
C SER A 94 14.09 18.95 3.51
N GLU A 95 14.50 19.80 4.44
CA GLU A 95 13.74 20.12 5.66
C GLU A 95 12.40 20.79 5.36
N GLU A 96 12.38 21.72 4.40
CA GLU A 96 11.15 22.41 3.96
C GLU A 96 10.19 21.42 3.29
N LEU A 97 10.72 20.53 2.44
CA LEU A 97 9.93 19.49 1.80
C LEU A 97 9.34 18.51 2.83
N MET A 98 10.12 18.10 3.83
CA MET A 98 9.62 17.27 4.93
C MET A 98 8.53 18.00 5.73
N SER A 99 8.75 19.27 6.07
CA SER A 99 7.75 20.11 6.75
C SER A 99 6.44 20.21 5.95
N LEU A 100 6.54 20.33 4.63
CA LEU A 100 5.38 20.33 3.73
C LEU A 100 4.61 19.00 3.82
N PHE A 101 5.29 17.85 3.75
CA PHE A 101 4.64 16.55 3.88
C PHE A 101 3.95 16.38 5.23
N TRP A 102 4.61 16.74 6.34
CA TRP A 102 3.99 16.71 7.66
C TRP A 102 2.76 17.60 7.74
N THR A 103 2.83 18.80 7.16
CA THR A 103 1.70 19.74 7.11
C THR A 103 0.50 19.14 6.36
N VAL A 104 0.73 18.50 5.21
CA VAL A 104 -0.34 17.85 4.43
C VAL A 104 -0.99 16.70 5.21
N ILE A 105 -0.17 15.88 5.88
CA ILE A 105 -0.65 14.78 6.72
C ILE A 105 -1.49 15.32 7.89
N LEU A 106 -1.00 16.36 8.58
CA LEU A 106 -1.72 17.00 9.68
C LEU A 106 -3.04 17.61 9.23
N CYS A 107 -3.06 18.31 8.09
CA CYS A 107 -4.29 18.85 7.50
C CYS A 107 -5.31 17.74 7.23
N ARG A 108 -4.88 16.60 6.67
CA ARG A 108 -5.77 15.47 6.42
C ARG A 108 -6.30 14.84 7.71
N PHE A 109 -5.47 14.75 8.75
CA PHE A 109 -5.89 14.24 10.05
C PHE A 109 -6.98 15.13 10.69
N LYS A 110 -6.82 16.45 10.58
CA LYS A 110 -7.78 17.43 11.12
C LYS A 110 -9.12 17.44 10.38
N VAL A 111 -9.13 17.19 9.07
CA VAL A 111 -10.37 17.04 8.28
C VAL A 111 -11.15 15.80 8.70
N LEU A 112 -10.47 14.70 9.05
CA LEU A 112 -11.12 13.49 9.55
C LEU A 112 -11.70 13.67 10.96
N SER A 113 -11.07 14.46 11.83
CA SER A 113 -11.62 14.75 13.16
C SER A 113 -12.83 15.69 13.13
N LEU A 114 -12.98 16.51 12.09
CA LEU A 114 -14.10 17.44 11.93
C LEU A 114 -15.31 16.82 11.20
N GLY A 115 -15.16 15.63 10.61
CA GLY A 115 -16.25 14.87 9.99
C GLY A 115 -16.95 13.89 10.93
N SER A 116 -16.72 13.98 12.24
CA SER A 116 -17.35 13.15 13.27
C SER A 116 -18.20 14.01 14.21
N PHE A 117 -19.27 14.60 13.68
CA PHE A 117 -20.40 15.16 14.43
C PHE A 117 -21.69 14.91 13.66
#